data_AF-A0A953QLB4-F1
#
_entry.id   AF-A0A953QLB4-F1
#
_cell.length_a   1.000
_cell.length_b   1.000
_cell.length_c   1.000
_cell.angle_alpha   90.00
_cell.angle_beta   90.00
_cell.angle_gamma   90.00
#
_symmetry.space_group_name_H-M   'P 1'
#
loop_
_entity.id
_entity.type
_entity.pdbx_description
1 polymer ?
#
loop_
_entity_poly.entity_id
_entity_poly.type
_entity_poly.pdbx_seq_one_letter_code
_entity_poly.pdbx_strand_id
1 'polypeptide(L)'
;MRREPDFFGEQELSLVYVAKRLKEALRLEKLLTEAGLDYLVEPDKYSGGVIFRSERVGAFFYVAPEQDVAVKEVMQRGGFRPHEAI
;
A
#
# COMPACT_ATOMS: atom_id res chain seq x y z
N MET A 1 -11.93 -2.87 -0.33
CA MET A 1 -11.65 -3.82 0.76
C MET A 1 -10.34 -4.54 0.45
N ARG A 2 -9.75 -5.29 1.40
CA ARG A 2 -8.58 -6.13 1.07
C ARG A 2 -8.99 -7.23 0.10
N ARG A 3 -8.21 -7.43 -0.96
CA ARG A 3 -8.42 -8.45 -1.98
C ARG A 3 -7.18 -9.33 -2.13
N GLU A 4 -7.42 -10.56 -2.58
CA GLU A 4 -6.37 -11.49 -2.98
C GLU A 4 -5.89 -11.15 -4.41
N PRO A 5 -4.66 -11.54 -4.79
CA PRO A 5 -4.12 -11.27 -6.13
C PRO A 5 -5.05 -11.68 -7.27
N ASP A 6 -5.70 -12.84 -7.16
CA ASP A 6 -6.63 -13.39 -8.16
C ASP A 6 -7.80 -12.46 -8.50
N PHE A 7 -8.21 -11.58 -7.57
CA PHE A 7 -9.28 -10.61 -7.82
C PHE A 7 -8.91 -9.60 -8.92
N PHE A 8 -7.62 -9.26 -9.00
CA PHE A 8 -7.11 -8.29 -9.95
C PHE A 8 -6.74 -8.94 -11.30
N GLY A 9 -6.58 -10.27 -11.34
CA GLY A 9 -6.19 -10.98 -12.56
C GLY A 9 -4.76 -10.61 -12.99
N GLU A 10 -4.55 -10.45 -14.29
CA GLU A 10 -3.21 -10.16 -14.87
C GLU A 10 -2.89 -8.66 -14.95
N GLN A 11 -3.68 -7.80 -14.29
CA GLN A 11 -3.45 -6.36 -14.36
C GLN A 11 -2.20 -5.93 -13.58
N GLU A 12 -1.48 -4.95 -14.11
CA GLU A 12 -0.35 -4.35 -13.42
C GLU A 12 -0.87 -3.36 -12.36
N LEU A 13 -0.72 -3.73 -11.08
CA LEU A 13 -1.22 -2.92 -9.98
C LEU A 13 -0.28 -1.78 -9.63
N SER A 14 -0.86 -0.65 -9.24
CA SER A 14 -0.12 0.54 -8.82
C SER A 14 0.24 0.44 -7.34
N LEU A 15 1.54 0.49 -7.02
CA LEU A 15 2.03 0.60 -5.65
C LEU A 15 1.71 1.99 -5.10
N VAL A 16 0.86 2.07 -4.08
CA VAL A 16 0.43 3.34 -3.47
C VAL A 16 1.08 3.62 -2.12
N TYR A 17 1.57 2.60 -1.42
CA TYR A 17 2.22 2.79 -0.12
C TYR A 17 3.10 1.61 0.30
N VAL A 18 4.16 1.91 1.05
CA VAL A 18 4.98 0.89 1.73
C VAL A 18 5.00 1.19 3.22
N ALA A 19 4.24 0.42 3.99
CA ALA A 19 4.20 0.53 5.44
C ALA A 19 5.40 -0.19 6.07
N LYS A 20 6.21 0.53 6.84
CA LYS A 20 7.40 -0.02 7.52
C LYS A 20 7.07 -0.60 8.90
N ARG A 21 5.87 -0.31 9.43
CA ARG A 21 5.40 -0.74 10.74
C ARG A 21 3.99 -1.31 10.63
N LEU A 22 3.69 -2.36 11.39
CA LEU A 22 2.35 -2.98 11.43
C LEU A 22 1.26 -1.95 11.77
N LYS A 23 1.50 -1.04 12.72
CA LYS A 23 0.55 0.02 13.08
C LYS A 23 0.19 0.92 11.90
N GLU A 24 1.14 1.20 11.00
CA GLU A 24 0.89 2.02 9.81
C GLU A 24 0.06 1.24 8.80
N ALA A 25 0.40 -0.04 8.58
CA ALA A 25 -0.33 -0.93 7.69
C ALA A 25 -1.80 -1.05 8.12
N LEU A 26 -2.06 -1.37 9.39
CA LEU A 26 -3.41 -1.51 9.92
C LEU A 26 -4.23 -0.21 9.82
N ARG A 27 -3.59 0.95 10.00
CA ARG A 27 -4.27 2.24 9.87
C ARG A 27 -4.65 2.52 8.41
N LEU A 28 -3.79 2.15 7.46
CA LEU A 28 -4.07 2.31 6.03
C LEU A 28 -5.14 1.31 5.55
N GLU A 29 -5.05 0.04 5.95
CA GLU A 29 -6.07 -0.97 5.66
C GLU A 29 -7.46 -0.51 6.12
N LYS A 30 -7.56 0.00 7.35
CA LYS A 30 -8.80 0.54 7.89
C LYS A 30 -9.32 1.69 7.03
N LEU A 31 -8.47 2.67 6.72
CA LEU A 31 -8.84 3.85 5.91
C LEU A 31 -9.39 3.45 4.54
N LEU A 32 -8.69 2.56 3.82
CA LEU A 32 -9.11 2.13 2.48
C LEU A 32 -10.38 1.27 2.52
N THR A 33 -10.50 0.42 3.55
CA THR A 33 -11.69 -0.41 3.74
C THR A 33 -12.93 0.42 4.06
N GLU A 34 -12.81 1.42 4.94
CA GLU A 34 -13.90 2.34 5.28
C GLU A 34 -14.31 3.23 4.09
N ALA A 35 -13.37 3.54 3.19
CA ALA A 35 -13.63 4.25 1.96
C ALA A 35 -14.21 3.35 0.83
N GLY A 36 -14.36 2.04 1.06
CA GLY A 36 -14.85 1.09 0.06
C GLY A 36 -13.88 0.84 -1.10
N LEU A 37 -12.61 1.20 -0.96
CA LEU A 37 -11.60 1.09 -2.02
C LEU A 37 -10.93 -0.29 -1.98
N ASP A 38 -10.84 -0.95 -3.13
CA ASP A 38 -10.19 -2.26 -3.25
C ASP A 38 -8.66 -2.13 -3.31
N TYR A 39 -7.97 -2.98 -2.54
CA TYR A 39 -6.52 -2.96 -2.44
C TYR A 39 -5.96 -4.35 -2.17
N LEU A 40 -4.74 -4.59 -2.66
CA LEU A 40 -3.91 -5.74 -2.34
C LEU A 40 -2.86 -5.32 -1.30
N VAL A 41 -2.55 -6.22 -0.37
CA VAL A 41 -1.42 -6.05 0.55
C VAL A 41 -0.51 -7.25 0.48
N GLU A 42 0.75 -7.02 0.14
CA GLU A 42 1.78 -8.07 0.12
C GLU A 42 2.92 -7.72 1.10
N PRO A 43 3.39 -8.69 1.89
CA PRO A 43 4.61 -8.51 2.66
C PRO A 43 5.83 -8.64 1.74
N ASP A 44 6.61 -7.57 1.59
CA ASP A 44 7.87 -7.60 0.83
C ASP A 44 9.02 -6.93 1.62
N LYS A 45 10.26 -7.21 1.25
CA LYS A 45 11.46 -6.80 1.98
C LYS A 45 11.96 -5.44 1.50
N TYR A 46 12.17 -4.51 2.44
CA TYR A 46 12.85 -3.23 2.16
C TYR A 46 14.28 -3.24 2.71
N SER A 47 15.24 -2.83 1.89
CA SER A 47 16.65 -2.66 2.29
C SER A 47 16.90 -1.21 2.73
N GLY A 48 17.25 -0.96 3.99
CA GLY A 48 17.57 0.40 4.47
C GLY A 48 18.54 0.43 5.65
N GLY A 49 19.66 1.16 5.49
CA GLY A 49 20.60 1.52 6.56
C GLY A 49 22.07 1.34 6.18
N VAL A 50 22.89 2.40 6.32
CA VAL A 50 24.34 2.42 6.00
C VAL A 50 25.21 1.77 7.10
N ILE A 51 24.66 1.48 8.28
CA ILE A 51 25.44 1.00 9.44
C ILE A 51 24.97 -0.38 9.96
N PHE A 52 23.71 -0.76 9.71
CA PHE A 52 23.18 -2.09 10.05
C PHE A 52 22.25 -2.59 8.93
N ARG A 53 22.70 -3.58 8.14
CA ARG A 53 21.84 -4.33 7.21
C ARG A 53 20.85 -5.17 8.03
N SER A 54 19.69 -4.63 8.34
CA SER A 54 18.55 -5.42 8.82
C SER A 54 17.53 -5.52 7.69
N GLU A 55 17.29 -6.72 7.18
CA GLU A 55 16.14 -7.00 6.31
C GLU A 55 14.88 -6.72 7.13
N ARG A 56 14.12 -5.70 6.75
CA ARG A 56 12.84 -5.41 7.39
C ARG A 56 11.73 -5.71 6.40
N VAL A 57 10.84 -6.61 6.80
CA VAL A 57 9.61 -6.91 6.08
C VAL A 57 8.66 -5.72 6.25
N GLY A 58 8.22 -5.12 5.14
CA GLY A 58 7.19 -4.09 5.08
C GLY A 58 5.92 -4.62 4.43
N ALA A 59 4.82 -3.88 4.54
CA ALA A 59 3.57 -4.19 3.85
C ALA A 59 3.40 -3.22 2.67
N PHE A 60 3.30 -3.78 1.47
CA PHE A 60 3.19 -3.07 0.21
C PHE A 60 1.73 -3.05 -0.20
N PHE A 61 1.19 -1.87 -0.44
CA PHE A 61 -0.21 -1.65 -0.78
C PHE A 61 -0.31 -1.34 -2.25
N TYR A 62 -1.07 -2.17 -2.95
CA TYR A 62 -1.32 -2.02 -4.38
C TYR A 62 -2.80 -1.81 -4.64
N VAL A 63 -3.12 -1.08 -5.70
CA VAL A 63 -4.49 -0.84 -6.15
C VAL A 63 -4.59 -0.94 -7.67
N ALA A 64 -5.80 -1.16 -8.17
CA ALA A 64 -6.07 -1.11 -9.59
C ALA A 64 -5.74 0.29 -10.14
N PRO A 65 -5.13 0.43 -11.34
CA PRO A 65 -4.76 1.73 -11.91
C PRO A 65 -5.94 2.71 -11.99
N GLU A 66 -7.15 2.21 -12.21
CA GLU A 66 -8.35 3.03 -12.30
C GLU A 66 -8.75 3.66 -10.95
N GLN A 67 -8.29 3.06 -9.84
CA GLN A 67 -8.55 3.53 -8.48
C GLN A 67 -7.42 4.38 -7.90
N ASP A 68 -6.26 4.45 -8.56
CA ASP A 68 -5.04 5.11 -8.05
C ASP A 68 -5.29 6.56 -7.60
N VAL A 69 -5.95 7.37 -8.45
CA VAL A 69 -6.25 8.77 -8.14
C VAL A 69 -7.14 8.89 -6.90
N ALA A 70 -8.24 8.12 -6.85
CA ALA A 70 -9.17 8.15 -5.73
C ALA A 70 -8.51 7.68 -4.42
N VAL A 71 -7.69 6.65 -4.50
CA VAL A 71 -6.92 6.11 -3.37
C VAL A 71 -5.95 7.16 -2.84
N LYS A 72 -5.20 7.83 -3.72
CA LYS A 72 -4.26 8.89 -3.35
C LYS A 72 -4.96 10.04 -2.64
N GLU A 73 -6.13 10.48 -3.12
CA GLU A 73 -6.91 11.52 -2.45
C GLU A 73 -7.38 11.11 -1.05
N VAL A 74 -7.92 9.89 -0.91
CA VAL A 74 -8.34 9.36 0.39
C VAL A 74 -7.16 9.25 1.36
N MET A 75 -6.01 8.76 0.87
CA MET A 75 -4.78 8.67 1.65
C MET A 75 -4.29 10.03 2.14
N GLN A 76 -4.26 11.03 1.27
CA GLN A 76 -3.85 12.39 1.64
C GLN A 76 -4.78 12.99 2.70
N ARG A 77 -6.10 12.85 2.54
CA ARG A 77 -7.09 13.27 3.56
C ARG A 77 -6.93 12.51 4.88
N GLY A 78 -6.51 11.24 4.81
CA GLY A 78 -6.19 10.40 5.96
C GLY A 78 -4.83 10.68 6.61
N GLY A 79 -4.06 11.64 6.10
CA GLY A 79 -2.74 12.02 6.63
C GLY A 79 -1.60 11.07 6.23
N PHE A 80 -1.77 10.31 5.16
CA PHE A 80 -0.72 9.51 4.53
C PHE A 80 -0.08 10.27 3.37
N ARG A 81 1.17 9.93 3.04
CA ARG A 81 1.84 10.36 1.81
C ARG A 81 1.88 9.17 0.85
N PRO A 82 1.07 9.19 -0.23
CA PRO A 82 1.12 8.13 -1.22
C PRO A 82 2.48 8.04 -1.90
N HIS A 83 2.78 6.88 -2.44
CA HIS A 83 3.91 6.69 -3.33
C HIS A 83 3.62 7.38 -4.67
N GLU A 84 4.55 8.20 -5.12
CA GLU A 84 4.55 8.77 -6.47
C GLU A 84 5.50 7.90 -7.30
N ALA A 85 4.96 7.16 -8.27
CA ALA A 85 5.78 6.59 -9.32
C ALA A 85 6.35 7.77 -10.14
N ILE A 86 7.67 7.85 -10.23
CA ILE A 86 8.41 8.87 -10.97
C ILE A 86 8.36 8.55 -12.47
#